data_AF-A0A953W9N4-F1
#
_entry.id   AF-A0A953W9N4-F1
#
_cell.length_a   1.000
_cell.length_b   1.000
_cell.length_c   1.000
_cell.angle_alpha   90.00
_cell.angle_beta   90.00
_cell.angle_gamma   90.00
#
_symmetry.space_group_name_H-M   'P 1'
#
loop_
_entity.id
_entity.type
_entity.pdbx_description
1 polymer ?
#
loop_
_entity_poly.entity_id
_entity_poly.type
_entity_poly.pdbx_seq_one_letter_code
_entity_poly.pdbx_strand_id
1 'polypeptide(L)' 'MDEEAVREIPDLTLEKIGKQDLYTLSVGDLSARIDSLKTEIARCEAAMAQRGDSKSAAEKLFKF' A
#
# COMPACT_ATOMS: atom_id res chain seq x y z
N MET A 1 -24.16 6.60 23.70
CA MET A 1 -24.03 6.96 22.28
C MET A 1 -22.73 6.32 21.85
N ASP A 2 -22.81 5.21 21.12
CA ASP A 2 -21.64 4.58 20.55
C ASP A 2 -21.16 5.50 19.41
N GLU A 3 -20.12 6.28 19.68
CA GLU A 3 -19.37 6.99 18.64
C GLU A 3 -18.71 5.92 17.78
N GLU A 4 -19.43 5.52 16.73
CA GLU A 4 -18.90 4.74 15.63
C GLU A 4 -17.75 5.55 15.02
N ALA A 5 -16.53 5.28 15.47
CA ALA A 5 -15.33 5.91 14.97
C ALA A 5 -15.33 5.76 13.46
N VAL A 6 -15.58 6.87 12.76
CA VAL A 6 -15.59 6.93 11.30
C VAL A 6 -14.21 6.49 10.86
N ARG A 7 -14.07 5.23 10.44
CA ARG A 7 -12.84 4.73 9.84
C ARG A 7 -12.72 5.44 8.51
N GLU A 8 -11.93 6.52 8.48
CA GLU A 8 -11.60 7.18 7.24
C GLU A 8 -11.06 6.14 6.27
N ILE A 9 -11.79 5.94 5.17
CA ILE A 9 -11.38 5.04 4.12
C ILE A 9 -10.11 5.66 3.54
N PRO A 10 -8.96 4.97 3.60
CA PRO A 10 -7.75 5.50 3.00
C PRO A 10 -8.02 5.69 1.51
N ASP A 11 -7.71 6.88 1.01
CA ASP A 11 -7.77 7.14 -0.42
C ASP A 11 -6.59 6.44 -1.08
N LEU A 12 -6.91 5.40 -1.84
CA LEU A 12 -5.96 4.51 -2.51
C LEU A 12 -5.59 5.02 -3.92
N THR A 13 -6.11 6.18 -4.32
CA THR A 13 -5.79 6.75 -5.63
C THR A 13 -4.43 7.46 -5.60
N LEU A 14 -3.73 7.43 -6.74
CA LEU A 14 -2.44 8.11 -6.89
C LEU A 14 -2.56 9.65 -6.76
N GLU A 15 -3.78 10.21 -6.69
CA GLU A 15 -4.00 11.65 -6.52
C GLU A 15 -3.35 12.16 -5.24
N LYS A 16 -3.41 11.39 -4.14
CA LYS A 16 -2.77 11.77 -2.87
C LYS A 16 -1.26 11.50 -2.81
N ILE A 17 -0.72 10.65 -3.69
CA ILE A 17 0.74 10.47 -3.82
C ILE A 17 1.38 11.69 -4.56
N GLY A 18 0.56 12.63 -5.02
CA GLY A 18 1.02 13.78 -5.79
C GLY A 18 1.37 13.32 -7.20
N LYS A 19 0.45 13.49 -8.14
CA LYS A 19 0.72 13.24 -9.56
C LYS A 19 1.79 14.23 -10.04
N GLN A 20 3.05 13.82 -9.92
CA GLN A 20 4.20 14.61 -10.33
C GLN A 20 4.21 14.77 -11.85
N ASP A 21 4.48 15.98 -12.32
CA ASP A 21 4.62 16.26 -13.74
C ASP A 21 5.91 15.63 -14.29
N LEU A 22 5.74 14.58 -15.08
CA LEU A 22 6.83 13.82 -15.66
C LEU A 22 7.62 14.59 -16.74
N TYR A 23 7.01 15.58 -17.38
CA TYR A 23 7.66 16.33 -18.46
C TYR A 23 8.79 17.23 -17.96
N THR A 24 8.85 17.47 -16.65
CA THR A 24 9.90 18.24 -15.98
C THR A 24 11.09 17.39 -15.53
N LEU A 25 10.99 16.06 -15.66
CA LEU A 25 11.98 15.12 -15.14
C LEU A 25 12.95 14.63 -16.21
N SER A 26 14.22 14.49 -15.84
CA SER A 26 15.20 13.82 -16.70
C SER A 26 14.97 12.30 -16.72
N VAL A 27 15.61 11.60 -17.67
CA VAL A 27 15.58 10.12 -17.70
C VAL A 27 16.13 9.50 -16.41
N GLY A 28 17.14 10.13 -15.80
CA GLY A 28 17.70 9.68 -14.52
C GLY A 28 16.70 9.83 -13.37
N ASP A 29 15.99 10.96 -13.32
CA ASP A 29 14.95 11.21 -12.31
C ASP A 29 13.78 10.23 -12.46
N LEU A 30 13.38 9.94 -13.71
CA LEU A 30 12.36 8.95 -14.01
C LEU A 30 12.77 7.55 -13.55
N SER A 31 14.04 7.16 -13.78
CA SER A 31 14.57 5.88 -13.30
C SER A 31 14.53 5.79 -11.77
N ALA A 32 15.05 6.81 -11.07
CA ALA A 32 15.06 6.85 -9.61
C ALA A 32 13.64 6.82 -9.02
N ARG A 33 12.70 7.51 -9.67
CA ARG A 33 11.27 7.49 -9.29
C ARG A 33 10.67 6.10 -9.47
N ILE A 34 10.96 5.41 -10.57
CA ILE A 34 10.50 4.04 -10.81
C ILE A 34 11.02 3.10 -9.71
N ASP A 35 12.30 3.22 -9.33
CA ASP A 35 12.89 2.36 -8.31
C ASP A 35 12.26 2.59 -6.92
N SER A 36 11.97 3.85 -6.57
CA SER A 36 11.19 4.17 -5.37
C SER A 36 9.78 3.56 -5.40
N LEU A 37 9.07 3.68 -6.53
CA LEU A 37 7.72 3.13 -6.67
C LEU A 37 7.70 1.60 -6.56
N LYS A 38 8.68 0.92 -7.17
CA LYS A 38 8.83 -0.54 -7.05
C LYS A 38 9.09 -0.97 -5.61
N THR A 39 9.88 -0.20 -4.87
CA THR A 39 10.14 -0.47 -3.45
C THR A 39 8.85 -0.36 -2.63
N GLU A 40 8.02 0.65 -2.89
CA GLU A 40 6.72 0.79 -2.21
C GLU A 40 5.71 -0.30 -2.61
N ILE A 41 5.72 -0.74 -3.87
CA ILE A 41 4.93 -1.90 -4.31
C ILE A 41 5.34 -3.15 -3.50
N ALA A 42 6.64 -3.45 -3.42
CA ALA A 42 7.13 -4.60 -2.66
C ALA A 42 6.73 -4.53 -1.17
N ARG A 43 6.75 -3.32 -0.58
CA ARG A 43 6.27 -3.10 0.80
C ARG A 43 4.78 -3.39 0.95
N CYS A 44 3.96 -2.93 0.01
CA CYS A 44 2.51 -3.21 -0.01
C CYS A 44 2.25 -4.72 -0.14
N GLU A 45 2.94 -5.39 -1.05
CA GLU A 45 2.83 -6.84 -1.26
C GLU A 45 3.24 -7.62 -0.01
N ALA A 46 4.35 -7.23 0.65
CA ALA A 46 4.77 -7.85 1.90
C ALA A 46 3.74 -7.66 3.03
N ALA A 47 3.12 -6.48 3.13
CA ALA A 47 2.05 -6.23 4.09
C ALA A 47 0.80 -7.08 3.79
N MET A 48 0.46 -7.28 2.50
CA MET A 48 -0.61 -8.18 2.09
C MET A 48 -0.30 -9.64 2.47
N ALA A 49 0.92 -10.10 2.19
CA ALA A 49 1.37 -11.45 2.52
C ALA A 49 1.28 -11.70 4.04
N GLN A 50 1.82 -10.80 4.87
CA GLN A 50 1.74 -10.91 6.33
C GLN A 50 0.29 -10.99 6.84
N ARG A 51 -0.62 -10.20 6.27
CA ARG A 51 -2.04 -10.21 6.64
C ARG A 51 -2.75 -11.48 6.16
N GLY A 52 -2.40 -11.98 4.97
CA GLY A 52 -2.89 -13.24 4.42
C GLY A 52 -2.43 -14.45 5.25
N ASP A 53 -1.15 -14.48 5.62
CA ASP A 53 -0.57 -15.50 6.50
C ASP A 53 -1.18 -15.45 7.89
N SER A 54 -1.42 -14.25 8.43
CA SER A 54 -2.12 -14.07 9.71
C SER A 54 -3.55 -14.61 9.66
N LYS A 55 -4.27 -14.40 8.55
CA LYS A 55 -5.61 -14.96 8.36
C LYS A 55 -5.59 -16.49 8.25
N SER A 56 -4.65 -17.05 7.48
CA SER A 56 -4.50 -18.50 7.33
C SER A 56 -4.08 -19.18 8.64
N ALA A 57 -3.21 -18.54 9.43
CA ALA A 57 -2.81 -19.03 10.75
C ALA A 57 -3.98 -18.99 11.75
N ALA A 58 -4.78 -17.92 11.75
CA ALA A 58 -5.97 -17.81 12.57
C ALA A 58 -7.02 -18.88 12.18
N GLU A 59 -7.31 -19.05 10.88
CA GLU A 59 -8.28 -20.06 10.41
C GLU A 59 -7.89 -21.50 10.79
N LYS A 60 -6.59 -21.80 10.87
CA LYS A 60 -6.10 -23.10 11.37
C LYS A 60 -6.25 -23.25 12.89
N LEU A 61 -6.16 -22.16 13.65
CA LEU A 61 -6.31 -22.18 15.11
C LEU A 61 -7.77 -22.36 15.55
N PHE A 62 -8.73 -21.88 14.76
CA PHE A 62 -10.18 -21.94 15.06
C PHE A 62 -10.91 -23.17 14.47
N LYS A 63 -10.21 -24.08 13.79
CA LYS A 63 -10.77 -25.31 13.19
C LYS A 63 -10.45 -26.60 13.96
N PHE A 64 -10.10 -26.50 15.23
CA PHE A 64 -10.00 -27.65 16.14
C PHE A 64 -11.24 -27.79 17.02
#